data_AF-A0A380MTM9-F1
#
_entry.id   AF-A0A380MTM9-F1
#
_cell.length_a   1.000
_cell.length_b   1.000
_cell.length_c   1.000
_cell.angle_alpha   90.00
_cell.angle_beta   90.00
_cell.angle_gamma   90.00
#
_symmetry.space_group_name_H-M   'P 1'
#
loop_
_entity.id
_entity.type
_entity.pdbx_description
1 polymer ?
#
loop_
_entity_poly.entity_id
_entity_poly.type
_entity_poly.pdbx_seq_one_letter_code
_entity_poly.pdbx_strand_id
1 'polypeptide(L)' 'MALNIPNPFKNTPKLDWQKLKSRNKNVPDCYRSPVFGGWLISNGYEGGITFIPDPEHKWDGESYPILD' A
#
# COMPACT_ATOMS: atom_id res chain seq x y z
N MET A 1 41.15 4.27 4.17
CA MET A 1 40.32 3.36 3.37
C MET A 1 39.00 3.19 4.08
N ALA A 2 37.87 3.55 3.46
CA ALA A 2 36.55 3.25 4.03
C ALA A 2 36.20 1.80 3.69
N LEU A 3 35.68 1.06 4.67
CA LEU A 3 35.18 -0.30 4.46
C LEU A 3 33.94 -0.23 3.55
N ASN A 4 33.98 -0.95 2.44
CA ASN A 4 32.84 -1.10 1.54
C ASN A 4 31.85 -2.10 2.16
N ILE A 5 30.99 -1.63 3.05
CA ILE A 5 29.95 -2.46 3.68
C ILE A 5 28.80 -2.57 2.68
N PRO A 6 28.46 -3.78 2.18
CA PRO A 6 27.35 -3.94 1.27
C PRO A 6 26.05 -3.49 1.94
N ASN A 7 25.22 -2.73 1.20
CA ASN A 7 23.91 -2.30 1.69
C ASN A 7 23.05 -3.53 2.02
N PRO A 8 22.73 -3.78 3.31
CA PRO A 8 21.97 -4.96 3.71
C PRO A 8 20.55 -4.96 3.14
N PHE A 9 20.06 -3.82 2.67
CA PHE A 9 18.71 -3.66 2.11
C PHE A 9 18.64 -3.76 0.60
N LYS A 10 19.74 -4.13 -0.08
CA LYS A 10 19.77 -4.23 -1.56
C LYS A 10 18.66 -5.12 -2.11
N ASN A 11 18.27 -6.15 -1.37
CA ASN A 11 17.26 -7.15 -1.77
C ASN A 11 15.98 -7.10 -0.92
N THR A 12 15.82 -6.09 -0.06
CA THR A 12 14.61 -5.99 0.75
C THR A 12 13.43 -5.58 -0.14
N PRO A 13 12.31 -6.33 -0.12
CA PRO A 13 11.11 -5.93 -0.85
C PRO A 13 10.67 -4.53 -0.46
N LYS A 14 10.21 -3.77 -1.45
CA LYS A 14 9.70 -2.41 -1.24
C LYS A 14 8.19 -2.42 -1.38
N LEU A 15 7.53 -1.64 -0.54
CA LEU A 15 6.12 -1.33 -0.72
C LEU A 15 6.00 -0.16 -1.68
N ASP A 16 5.33 -0.39 -2.81
CA ASP A 16 4.96 0.66 -3.74
C ASP A 16 3.59 1.22 -3.36
N TRP A 17 3.57 2.41 -2.76
CA TRP A 17 2.35 3.05 -2.26
C TRP A 17 1.66 3.88 -3.34
N GLN A 18 0.38 3.62 -3.56
CA GLN A 18 -0.51 4.29 -4.50
C GLN A 18 -1.55 5.10 -3.74
N LYS A 19 -1.72 6.38 -4.06
CA LYS A 19 -2.75 7.22 -3.44
C LYS A 19 -4.14 6.79 -3.89
N LEU A 20 -5.05 6.62 -2.94
CA LEU A 20 -6.47 6.39 -3.17
C LEU A 20 -7.20 7.73 -3.38
N LYS A 21 -8.25 7.70 -4.21
CA LYS A 21 -9.09 8.87 -4.45
C LYS A 21 -10.05 9.06 -3.28
N SER A 22 -10.07 10.26 -2.68
CA SER A 22 -11.06 10.67 -1.69
C SER A 22 -11.89 11.81 -2.23
N ARG A 23 -13.23 11.71 -2.09
CA ARG A 23 -14.14 12.83 -2.37
C ARG A 23 -14.24 13.80 -1.20
N ASN A 24 -13.75 13.41 -0.02
CA ASN A 24 -13.79 14.25 1.17
C ASN A 24 -12.40 14.86 1.43
N LYS A 25 -12.27 16.15 1.16
CA LYS A 25 -11.04 16.93 1.37
C LYS A 25 -10.64 17.10 2.84
N ASN A 26 -11.53 16.79 3.78
CA ASN A 26 -11.28 16.91 5.22
C ASN A 26 -10.77 15.60 5.83
N VAL A 27 -10.69 14.51 5.06
CA VAL A 27 -10.16 13.22 5.50
C VAL A 27 -8.69 13.13 5.07
N PRO A 28 -7.77 12.62 5.91
CA PRO A 28 -6.38 12.41 5.53
C PRO A 28 -6.24 11.57 4.26
N ASP A 29 -5.17 11.84 3.51
CA ASP A 29 -4.81 11.06 2.33
C ASP A 29 -4.64 9.58 2.71
N CYS A 30 -5.22 8.72 1.88
CA CYS A 30 -5.13 7.27 2.04
C CYS A 30 -4.32 6.67 0.90
N TYR A 31 -3.53 5.65 1.21
CA TYR A 31 -2.62 4.98 0.30
C TYR A 31 -2.80 3.48 0.40
N ARG A 32 -2.48 2.77 -0.68
CA ARG A 32 -2.44 1.32 -0.71
C ARG A 32 -1.15 0.79 -1.30
N SER A 33 -0.72 -0.40 -0.91
CA SER A 33 0.37 -1.12 -1.56
C SER A 33 0.00 -2.58 -1.75
N PRO A 34 0.28 -3.19 -2.92
CA PRO A 34 0.02 -4.60 -3.11
C PRO A 34 0.97 -5.43 -2.24
N VAL A 35 0.42 -6.43 -1.57
CA VAL A 35 1.18 -7.43 -0.81
C VAL A 35 0.66 -8.83 -1.16
N PHE A 36 1.35 -9.86 -0.68
CA PHE A 36 0.88 -11.23 -0.87
C PHE A 36 -0.55 -11.39 -0.32
N GLY A 37 -1.47 -11.85 -1.18
CA GLY A 37 -2.86 -12.12 -0.82
C GLY A 37 -3.80 -10.91 -0.78
N GLY A 38 -3.31 -9.69 -1.02
CA GLY A 38 -4.19 -8.51 -1.04
C GLY A 38 -3.47 -7.18 -0.98
N TRP A 39 -4.07 -6.22 -0.25
CA TRP A 39 -3.61 -4.84 -0.18
C TRP A 39 -3.39 -4.41 1.26
N LEU A 40 -2.25 -3.77 1.53
CA LEU A 40 -2.09 -2.93 2.72
C LEU A 40 -2.65 -1.55 2.43
N ILE A 41 -3.45 -1.01 3.35
CA ILE A 41 -4.01 0.34 3.30
C ILE A 41 -3.49 1.13 4.49
N SER A 42 -3.09 2.38 4.26
CA SER A 42 -2.67 3.29 5.32
C SER A 42 -3.15 4.71 5.05
N ASN A 43 -3.64 5.39 6.08
CA ASN A 43 -3.98 6.82 6.03
C ASN A 43 -2.84 7.74 6.52
N GLY A 44 -1.59 7.38 6.21
CA GLY A 44 -0.41 8.23 6.42
C GLY A 44 0.30 8.05 7.76
N TYR A 45 1.19 9.00 8.08
CA TYR A 45 2.25 8.89 9.11
C TYR A 45 1.76 8.59 10.54
N GLU A 46 0.61 9.14 10.93
CA GLU A 46 -0.02 8.91 12.25
C GLU A 46 -1.30 8.05 12.14
N GLY A 47 -1.52 7.48 10.97
CA GLY A 47 -2.71 6.73 10.63
C GLY A 47 -2.71 5.28 11.13
N GLY A 48 -3.84 4.62 10.92
CA GLY A 48 -3.95 3.18 11.02
C GLY A 48 -3.42 2.48 9.77
N ILE A 49 -3.11 1.20 9.94
CA ILE A 49 -2.86 0.27 8.84
C ILE A 49 -3.94 -0.81 8.88
N THR A 50 -4.44 -1.20 7.71
CA THR A 50 -5.35 -2.34 7.58
C THR A 50 -5.02 -3.18 6.36
N PHE A 51 -5.44 -4.44 6.37
CA PHE A 51 -5.25 -5.38 5.27
C PHE A 51 -6.61 -5.71 4.65
N ILE A 52 -6.69 -5.63 3.32
CA ILE A 52 -7.86 -6.05 2.55
C ILE A 52 -7.46 -7.28 1.73
N PRO A 53 -8.11 -8.45 1.91
CA PRO A 53 -7.84 -9.63 1.09
C PRO A 53 -8.32 -9.40 -0.34
N ASP A 54 -7.45 -9.70 -1.29
CA ASP A 54 -7.72 -9.64 -2.72
C ASP A 54 -6.65 -10.50 -3.43
N PRO A 55 -6.78 -11.84 -3.40
CA PRO A 55 -5.73 -12.73 -3.91
C PRO A 55 -5.41 -12.54 -5.40
N GLU A 56 -6.36 -11.99 -6.15
CA GLU A 56 -6.24 -11.74 -7.59
C GLU A 56 -5.89 -10.28 -7.91
N HIS A 57 -5.70 -9.43 -6.88
CA HIS A 57 -5.42 -8.00 -6.99
C HIS A 57 -6.36 -7.25 -7.95
N LYS A 58 -7.66 -7.61 -7.95
CA LYS A 58 -8.68 -7.04 -8.84
C LYS A 58 -9.23 -5.70 -8.38
N TRP A 59 -9.08 -5.34 -7.10
CA TRP A 59 -9.59 -4.07 -6.59
C TRP A 59 -8.80 -2.89 -7.17
N ASP A 60 -9.51 -1.89 -7.68
CA ASP A 60 -8.92 -0.75 -8.39
C ASP A 60 -8.74 0.51 -7.52
N GLY A 61 -9.26 0.50 -6.29
CA GLY A 61 -9.18 1.63 -5.36
C GLY A 61 -10.46 2.46 -5.24
N GLU A 62 -11.50 2.18 -6.01
CA GLU A 62 -12.81 2.84 -5.89
C GLU A 62 -13.93 1.87 -5.55
N SER A 63 -13.98 0.71 -6.23
CA SER A 63 -15.06 -0.26 -6.07
C SER A 63 -14.48 -1.67 -6.07
N TYR A 64 -14.94 -2.53 -5.16
CA TYR A 64 -14.93 -3.96 -5.47
C TYR A 64 -15.91 -4.14 -6.63
N PRO A 65 -15.65 -4.94 -7.69
CA PRO A 65 -16.73 -5.28 -8.60
C PRO A 65 -17.83 -5.90 -7.74
N ILE A 66 -18.98 -5.23 -7.68
CA ILE A 66 -20.20 -5.86 -7.19
C ILE A 66 -20.43 -6.97 -8.21
N LEU A 67 -20.05 -8.20 -7.85
CA LEU A 67 -20.53 -9.37 -8.56
C LEU A 67 -22.00 -9.46 -8.20
N ASP A 68 -22.85 -9.15 -9.19
CA ASP A 68 -24.28 -9.43 -9.15
C ASP A 68 -24.55 -10.91 -8.86
#